data_AF-A0A841GRL5-F1
#
_entry.id   AF-A0A841GRL5-F1
#
_cell.length_a   1.000
_cell.length_b   1.000
_cell.length_c   1.000
_cell.angle_alpha   90.00
_cell.angle_beta   90.00
_cell.angle_gamma   90.00
#
_symmetry.space_group_name_H-M   'P 1'
#
loop_
_entity.id
_entity.type
_entity.pdbx_description
1 polymer ?
#
loop_
_entity_poly.entity_id
_entity_poly.type
_entity_poly.pdbx_seq_one_letter_code
_entity_poly.pdbx_strand_id
1 'polypeptide(L)'
;MPRKRKTALPSGAKPHPRITWRDQGGQLRAYAYLKDLGGGREALKAPGDTHASTDPVIAEALLNQRISELMEQRRAKVLLRLDPDADLAAFSIHHLEEKEEAYRERAEEEDAEVSTWAEQWLATSETYLTRAVAFFTVHQFAINGAELPDPKPRNLASIGVTDVQAYLKWLKIQPNGRGGYLGRSSRRLHLTVLSNMIDRAISEGKLPLGSNPVTALIDKPTSPRSRTIWLEVDELALLLESARTLREFGPTYGGRPLECAYELLATFILTGAREDEIRRLRTRHVRFRDQTIHIPGTKTQTSDRIIPMHPQLREILQAYVERLGRGRDDLLFTNAAGDPFGDWRKTLDTIAVRAGFKQGKIRTRVFRTSYITHRLACIDQGAFIEPYKVAREVGHKSMNTTLWIYGRVQLRRVRMEELAFRVTAIGPDLEDRLHVLYSPPTPGERAGAKDSAELVARFLSATQEMSTGEMVAVTGLSKATIKRLRAGGFAVLQAKTSNRLRAFLEPETVPQPPHLMAPRRTGPRRAASRRG
;
A
#
# COMPACT_ATOMS: atom_id res chain seq x y z
N MET A 1 28.66 56.95 -19.94
CA MET A 1 29.07 57.23 -18.54
C MET A 1 28.53 58.59 -18.15
N PRO A 2 28.06 58.85 -16.91
CA PRO A 2 27.20 58.08 -16.00
C PRO A 2 25.89 58.89 -15.69
N ARG A 3 24.77 58.34 -15.23
CA ARG A 3 24.56 57.69 -13.92
C ARG A 3 23.32 56.79 -13.93
N LYS A 4 23.49 55.58 -13.37
CA LYS A 4 22.43 54.71 -12.83
C LYS A 4 22.16 55.06 -11.36
N ARG A 5 20.97 54.59 -10.89
CA ARG A 5 20.48 54.34 -9.49
C ARG A 5 19.76 55.53 -8.82
N LYS A 6 18.56 55.41 -8.23
CA LYS A 6 17.94 54.32 -7.44
C LYS A 6 16.38 54.34 -7.49
N THR A 7 15.80 53.15 -7.65
CA THR A 7 14.59 52.56 -7.04
C THR A 7 13.63 53.42 -6.18
N ALA A 8 12.33 53.39 -6.50
CA ALA A 8 11.25 52.93 -5.59
C ALA A 8 9.90 52.86 -6.35
N LEU A 9 9.20 51.72 -6.25
CA LEU A 9 7.74 51.67 -6.34
C LEU A 9 7.18 52.11 -4.98
N PRO A 10 6.14 52.96 -4.92
CA PRO A 10 5.20 52.90 -3.82
C PRO A 10 3.79 52.56 -4.31
N SER A 11 3.24 51.56 -3.63
CA SER A 11 1.84 51.17 -3.54
C SER A 11 0.88 52.35 -3.47
N GLY A 12 -0.24 52.26 -4.18
CA GLY A 12 -1.38 53.15 -3.96
C GLY A 12 -2.20 53.52 -5.20
N ALA A 13 -2.25 52.68 -6.24
CA ALA A 13 -3.22 52.90 -7.32
C ALA A 13 -4.63 52.71 -6.73
N LYS A 14 -5.30 53.82 -6.40
CA LYS A 14 -6.75 53.81 -6.12
C LYS A 14 -7.42 53.06 -7.27
N PRO A 15 -8.29 52.08 -7.02
CA PRO A 15 -9.01 51.42 -8.09
C PRO A 15 -9.75 52.51 -8.86
N HIS A 16 -9.43 52.67 -10.14
CA HIS A 16 -10.24 53.55 -10.99
C HIS A 16 -11.69 53.06 -10.88
N PRO A 17 -12.66 53.94 -10.60
CA PRO A 17 -14.06 53.53 -10.61
C PRO A 17 -14.33 52.93 -11.99
N ARG A 18 -14.76 51.66 -12.03
CA ARG A 18 -14.99 50.94 -13.30
C ARG A 18 -16.04 51.62 -14.17
N ILE A 19 -16.86 52.49 -13.59
CA ILE A 19 -17.81 53.39 -14.26
C ILE A 19 -17.25 54.81 -14.29
N THR A 20 -17.26 55.40 -15.48
CA THR A 20 -16.92 56.80 -15.73
C THR A 20 -18.12 57.52 -16.33
N TRP A 21 -18.36 58.76 -15.92
CA TRP A 21 -19.49 59.56 -16.37
C TRP A 21 -19.01 60.64 -17.34
N ARG A 22 -19.75 60.85 -18.43
CA ARG A 22 -19.43 61.84 -19.45
C ARG A 22 -20.65 62.68 -19.79
N ASP A 23 -20.46 63.99 -19.90
CA ASP A 23 -21.48 64.89 -20.40
C ASP A 23 -21.64 64.71 -21.92
N GLN A 24 -22.85 64.39 -22.35
CA GLN A 24 -23.26 64.38 -23.75
C GLN A 24 -24.64 65.02 -23.87
N GLY A 25 -24.69 66.22 -24.43
CA GLY A 25 -25.93 66.96 -24.65
C GLY A 25 -26.57 67.47 -23.35
N GLY A 26 -25.78 67.76 -22.30
CA GLY A 26 -26.27 68.29 -21.02
C GLY A 26 -26.70 67.22 -20.01
N GLN A 27 -26.41 65.95 -20.28
CA GLN A 27 -26.69 64.82 -19.39
C GLN A 27 -25.43 63.97 -19.16
N LEU A 28 -25.18 63.60 -17.90
CA LEU A 28 -24.11 62.68 -17.53
C LEU A 28 -24.51 61.23 -17.83
N ARG A 29 -23.74 60.57 -18.69
CA ARG A 29 -24.01 59.18 -19.12
C ARG A 29 -22.89 58.22 -18.70
N ALA A 30 -23.26 57.01 -18.31
CA ALA A 30 -22.36 56.00 -17.76
C ALA A 30 -21.60 55.19 -18.82
N TYR A 31 -20.28 55.06 -18.63
CA TYR A 31 -19.39 54.24 -19.45
C TYR A 31 -18.52 53.34 -18.58
N ALA A 32 -18.46 52.06 -18.92
CA ALA A 32 -17.59 51.09 -18.27
C ALA A 32 -16.17 51.11 -18.89
N TYR A 33 -15.15 50.87 -18.07
CA TYR A 33 -13.78 50.64 -18.52
C TYR A 33 -13.37 49.20 -18.16
N LEU A 34 -13.33 48.32 -19.17
CA LEU A 34 -13.21 46.86 -19.00
C LEU A 34 -11.94 46.27 -19.64
N LYS A 35 -10.92 47.10 -19.85
CA LYS A 35 -9.69 46.75 -20.56
C LYS A 35 -8.91 45.59 -19.92
N ASP A 36 -8.99 45.43 -18.60
CA ASP A 36 -8.36 44.36 -17.82
C ASP A 36 -9.06 42.99 -17.95
N LEU A 37 -10.31 42.98 -18.41
CA LEU A 37 -11.14 41.80 -18.61
C LEU A 37 -11.31 41.41 -20.09
N GLY A 38 -10.62 42.12 -21.00
CA GLY A 38 -10.67 41.86 -22.44
C GLY A 38 -11.74 42.66 -23.21
N GLY A 39 -12.43 43.58 -22.53
CA GLY A 39 -13.37 44.54 -23.13
C GLY A 39 -12.73 45.91 -23.44
N GLY A 40 -13.55 46.85 -23.91
CA GLY A 40 -13.13 48.23 -24.21
C GLY A 40 -13.64 49.26 -23.20
N ARG A 41 -13.71 50.53 -23.62
CA ARG A 41 -14.58 51.50 -22.96
C ARG A 41 -15.98 51.40 -23.60
N GLU A 42 -16.96 50.94 -22.84
CA GLU A 42 -18.27 50.56 -23.36
C GLU A 42 -19.39 51.41 -22.72
N ALA A 43 -20.40 51.78 -23.50
CA ALA A 43 -21.59 52.47 -23.01
C ALA A 43 -22.49 51.47 -22.28
N LEU A 44 -22.90 51.75 -21.05
CA LEU A 44 -23.81 50.89 -20.28
C LEU A 44 -25.25 51.19 -20.70
N LYS A 45 -25.78 50.43 -21.66
CA LYS A 45 -27.11 50.61 -22.25
C LYS A 45 -28.05 49.51 -21.80
N ALA A 46 -29.31 49.84 -21.50
CA ALA A 46 -30.35 48.84 -21.32
C ALA A 46 -30.78 48.29 -22.69
N PRO A 47 -31.33 47.07 -22.76
CA PRO A 47 -31.81 46.48 -24.00
C PRO A 47 -32.88 47.38 -24.67
N GLY A 48 -32.65 47.75 -25.94
CA GLY A 48 -33.55 48.63 -26.70
C GLY A 48 -33.18 50.12 -26.65
N ASP A 49 -32.29 50.54 -25.76
CA ASP A 49 -31.90 51.94 -25.65
C ASP A 49 -30.76 52.34 -26.60
N THR A 50 -30.87 53.53 -27.17
CA THR A 50 -29.86 54.10 -28.06
C THR A 50 -28.70 54.76 -27.30
N HIS A 51 -28.94 55.22 -26.08
CA HIS A 51 -27.97 55.98 -25.27
C HIS A 51 -27.58 55.25 -23.98
N ALA A 52 -26.43 55.61 -23.41
CA ALA A 52 -25.98 55.10 -22.11
C ALA A 52 -26.89 55.59 -20.97
N SER A 53 -27.06 54.73 -19.96
CA SER A 53 -27.88 55.00 -18.78
C SER A 53 -27.37 56.23 -18.01
N THR A 54 -28.32 57.01 -17.50
CA THR A 54 -28.09 58.13 -16.59
C THR A 54 -28.31 57.74 -15.12
N ASP A 55 -28.86 56.54 -14.86
CA ASP A 55 -29.14 56.03 -13.52
C ASP A 55 -27.94 55.20 -13.00
N PRO A 56 -27.33 55.58 -11.85
CA PRO A 56 -26.22 54.87 -11.25
C PRO A 56 -26.51 53.40 -10.89
N VAL A 57 -27.72 53.07 -10.43
CA VAL A 57 -28.08 51.71 -9.97
C VAL A 57 -28.20 50.77 -11.18
N ILE A 58 -28.84 51.25 -12.24
CA ILE A 58 -28.97 50.50 -13.50
C ILE A 58 -27.59 50.33 -14.15
N ALA A 59 -26.74 51.36 -14.11
CA ALA A 59 -25.38 51.26 -14.64
C ALA A 59 -24.53 50.20 -13.89
N GLU A 60 -24.67 50.08 -12.57
CA GLU A 60 -23.96 49.06 -11.78
C GLU A 60 -24.45 47.64 -12.10
N ALA A 61 -25.75 47.44 -12.24
CA ALA A 61 -26.32 46.15 -12.65
C ALA A 61 -25.82 45.72 -14.04
N LEU A 62 -25.85 46.63 -15.02
CA LEU A 62 -25.34 46.39 -16.37
C LEU A 62 -23.83 46.11 -16.39
N LEU A 63 -23.05 46.79 -15.53
CA LEU A 63 -21.63 46.52 -15.39
C LEU A 63 -21.37 45.09 -14.88
N ASN A 64 -22.09 44.65 -13.85
CA ASN A 64 -21.90 43.32 -13.26
C ASN A 64 -22.31 42.19 -14.22
N GLN A 65 -23.39 42.40 -14.98
CA GLN A 65 -23.77 41.50 -16.06
C GLN A 65 -22.66 41.42 -17.12
N ARG A 66 -22.15 42.58 -17.56
CA ARG A 66 -21.10 42.65 -18.58
C ARG A 66 -19.77 42.03 -18.14
N ILE A 67 -19.40 42.21 -16.87
CA ILE A 67 -18.23 41.54 -16.28
C ILE A 67 -18.40 40.02 -16.31
N SER A 68 -19.59 39.52 -15.98
CA SER A 68 -19.88 38.08 -16.00
C SER A 68 -19.80 37.51 -17.42
N GLU A 69 -20.39 38.19 -18.40
CA GLU A 69 -20.29 37.84 -19.82
C GLU A 69 -18.85 37.83 -20.32
N LEU A 70 -18.04 38.85 -19.99
CA LEU A 70 -16.64 38.91 -20.40
C LEU A 70 -15.78 37.84 -19.71
N MET A 71 -16.09 37.48 -18.45
CA MET A 71 -15.42 36.35 -17.77
C MET A 71 -15.80 35.00 -18.40
N GLU A 72 -17.04 34.84 -18.85
CA GLU A 72 -17.53 33.66 -19.56
C GLU A 72 -16.93 33.56 -20.97
N GLN A 73 -16.88 34.68 -21.69
CA GLN A 73 -16.17 34.78 -22.96
C GLN A 73 -14.67 34.57 -22.80
N ARG A 74 -14.04 35.04 -21.71
CA ARG A 74 -12.63 34.78 -21.42
C ARG A 74 -12.39 33.31 -21.08
N ARG A 75 -13.30 32.64 -20.37
CA ARG A 75 -13.28 31.17 -20.21
C ARG A 75 -13.41 30.46 -21.55
N ALA A 76 -14.29 30.94 -22.44
CA ALA A 76 -14.50 30.39 -23.77
C ALA A 76 -13.38 30.71 -24.78
N LYS A 77 -12.58 31.78 -24.56
CA LYS A 77 -11.59 32.32 -25.53
C LYS A 77 -10.13 32.13 -25.12
N VAL A 78 -9.84 31.94 -23.83
CA VAL A 78 -8.54 31.40 -23.34
C VAL A 78 -8.40 29.89 -23.69
N LEU A 79 -9.47 29.31 -24.24
CA LEU A 79 -9.66 27.94 -24.73
C LEU A 79 -9.10 27.65 -26.14
N LEU A 80 -8.09 28.37 -26.62
CA LEU A 80 -6.91 27.83 -27.34
C LEU A 80 -7.04 26.73 -28.44
N ARG A 81 -8.20 26.47 -29.07
CA ARG A 81 -8.45 25.16 -29.74
C ARG A 81 -8.27 23.97 -28.78
N LEU A 82 -8.53 24.19 -27.49
CA LEU A 82 -8.67 23.11 -26.52
C LEU A 82 -10.12 22.64 -26.59
N ASP A 83 -10.31 21.33 -26.47
CA ASP A 83 -11.62 20.68 -26.33
C ASP A 83 -11.80 20.35 -24.83
N PRO A 84 -12.25 21.32 -24.01
CA PRO A 84 -12.34 21.19 -22.56
C PRO A 84 -13.54 20.35 -22.13
N ASP A 85 -14.36 19.87 -23.05
CA ASP A 85 -15.51 19.00 -22.76
C ASP A 85 -15.08 17.54 -22.58
N ALA A 86 -13.81 17.32 -22.23
CA ALA A 86 -13.31 16.04 -21.79
C ALA A 86 -14.02 15.63 -20.50
N ASP A 87 -14.99 14.73 -20.64
CA ASP A 87 -15.61 14.03 -19.52
C ASP A 87 -14.59 13.12 -18.82
N LEU A 88 -14.61 13.14 -17.49
CA LEU A 88 -13.68 12.37 -16.65
C LEU A 88 -13.74 10.87 -16.95
N ALA A 89 -14.93 10.30 -17.15
CA ALA A 89 -15.08 8.86 -17.36
C ALA A 89 -14.54 8.46 -18.74
N ALA A 90 -14.97 9.18 -19.78
CA ALA A 90 -14.47 8.97 -21.14
C ALA A 90 -12.95 9.15 -21.22
N PHE A 91 -12.41 10.22 -20.62
CA PHE A 91 -10.98 10.47 -20.66
C PHE A 91 -10.15 9.49 -19.80
N SER A 92 -10.76 8.90 -18.75
CA SER A 92 -10.10 7.84 -17.98
C SER A 92 -9.90 6.57 -18.82
N ILE A 93 -10.88 6.23 -19.67
CA ILE A 93 -10.78 5.10 -20.62
C ILE A 93 -9.69 5.40 -21.65
N HIS A 94 -9.79 6.56 -22.32
CA HIS A 94 -8.78 7.03 -23.28
C HIS A 94 -7.36 6.99 -22.70
N HIS A 95 -7.16 7.48 -21.47
CA HIS A 95 -5.86 7.44 -20.81
C HIS A 95 -5.29 6.02 -20.65
N LEU A 96 -6.14 5.04 -20.36
CA LEU A 96 -5.73 3.65 -20.18
C LEU A 96 -5.43 2.98 -21.53
N GLU A 97 -6.26 3.21 -22.54
CA GLU A 97 -6.06 2.73 -23.92
C GLU A 97 -4.72 3.23 -24.48
N GLU A 98 -4.47 4.54 -24.38
CA GLU A 98 -3.23 5.17 -24.76
C GLU A 98 -2.00 4.69 -23.97
N LYS A 99 -2.21 4.21 -22.74
CA LYS A 99 -1.12 3.60 -21.95
C LYS A 99 -0.85 2.18 -22.39
N GLU A 100 -1.90 1.42 -22.69
CA GLU A 100 -1.79 0.08 -23.21
C GLU A 100 -1.08 0.06 -24.56
N GLU A 101 -1.47 0.94 -25.49
CA GLU A 101 -0.84 1.09 -26.79
C GLU A 101 0.65 1.43 -26.65
N ALA A 102 0.99 2.44 -25.83
CA ALA A 102 2.39 2.78 -25.58
C ALA A 102 3.22 1.66 -24.92
N TYR A 103 2.59 0.71 -24.21
CA TYR A 103 3.27 -0.48 -23.72
C TYR A 103 3.44 -1.54 -24.80
N ARG A 104 2.46 -1.67 -25.71
CA ARG A 104 2.49 -2.58 -26.86
C ARG A 104 3.56 -2.16 -27.87
N GLU A 105 3.59 -0.88 -28.24
CA GLU A 105 4.62 -0.32 -29.14
C GLU A 105 6.04 -0.57 -28.60
N ARG A 106 6.29 -0.32 -27.31
CA ARG A 106 7.60 -0.60 -26.70
C ARG A 106 7.95 -2.08 -26.72
N ALA A 107 6.97 -2.96 -26.50
CA ALA A 107 7.17 -4.40 -26.55
C ALA A 107 7.53 -4.85 -27.98
N GLU A 108 6.86 -4.32 -28.99
CA GLU A 108 7.15 -4.56 -30.41
C GLU A 108 8.55 -4.05 -30.80
N GLU A 109 8.93 -2.83 -30.38
CA GLU A 109 10.28 -2.29 -30.59
C GLU A 109 11.39 -3.16 -29.97
N GLU A 110 11.09 -3.85 -28.87
CA GLU A 110 12.01 -4.72 -28.15
C GLU A 110 11.92 -6.20 -28.58
N ASP A 111 11.10 -6.55 -29.60
CA ASP A 111 10.77 -7.93 -30.01
C ASP A 111 10.40 -8.82 -28.80
N ALA A 112 9.57 -8.26 -27.93
CA ALA A 112 9.20 -8.86 -26.65
C ALA A 112 7.68 -8.82 -26.42
N GLU A 113 7.17 -9.70 -25.56
CA GLU A 113 5.78 -9.63 -25.11
C GLU A 113 5.57 -8.45 -24.13
N VAL A 114 4.34 -7.93 -24.08
CA VAL A 114 3.95 -6.94 -23.08
C VAL A 114 4.22 -7.50 -21.68
N SER A 115 5.00 -6.75 -20.89
CA SER A 115 5.38 -7.24 -19.57
C SER A 115 4.16 -7.44 -18.67
N THR A 116 4.12 -8.56 -17.93
CA THR A 116 3.10 -8.80 -16.87
C THR A 116 2.99 -7.66 -15.85
N TRP A 117 4.06 -6.88 -15.68
CA TRP A 117 4.03 -5.68 -14.85
C TRP A 117 3.14 -4.57 -15.44
N ALA A 118 3.19 -4.36 -16.76
CA ALA A 118 2.39 -3.37 -17.45
C ALA A 118 0.90 -3.72 -17.35
N GLU A 119 0.53 -4.98 -17.58
CA GLU A 119 -0.84 -5.48 -17.41
C GLU A 119 -1.36 -5.26 -15.99
N GLN A 120 -0.56 -5.63 -14.98
CA GLN A 120 -0.90 -5.40 -13.57
C GLN A 120 -1.06 -3.92 -13.24
N TRP A 121 -0.23 -3.07 -13.84
CA TRP A 121 -0.31 -1.62 -13.65
C TRP A 121 -1.59 -1.05 -14.27
N LEU A 122 -1.98 -1.49 -15.47
CA LEU A 122 -3.22 -1.09 -16.14
C LEU A 122 -4.43 -1.49 -15.31
N ALA A 123 -4.56 -2.77 -14.93
CA ALA A 123 -5.68 -3.26 -14.11
C ALA A 123 -5.78 -2.54 -12.75
N THR A 124 -4.64 -2.24 -12.14
CA THR A 124 -4.60 -1.46 -10.88
C THR A 124 -5.03 -0.02 -11.10
N SER A 125 -4.58 0.61 -12.19
CA SER A 125 -4.88 2.00 -12.53
C SER A 125 -6.36 2.17 -12.88
N GLU A 126 -6.93 1.24 -13.63
CA GLU A 126 -8.37 1.14 -13.90
C GLU A 126 -9.17 1.11 -12.60
N THR A 127 -8.82 0.22 -11.67
CA THR A 127 -9.48 0.15 -10.35
C THR A 127 -9.46 1.51 -9.63
N TYR A 128 -8.37 2.26 -9.74
CA TYR A 128 -8.23 3.56 -9.08
C TYR A 128 -9.03 4.66 -9.79
N LEU A 129 -9.02 4.67 -11.13
CA LEU A 129 -9.78 5.63 -11.94
C LEU A 129 -11.28 5.37 -11.83
N THR A 130 -11.74 4.12 -11.85
CA THR A 130 -13.16 3.76 -11.62
C THR A 130 -13.67 4.29 -10.28
N ARG A 131 -12.84 4.23 -9.22
CA ARG A 131 -13.18 4.84 -7.92
C ARG A 131 -13.22 6.37 -7.97
N ALA A 132 -12.34 6.99 -8.75
CA ALA A 132 -12.37 8.44 -8.96
C ALA A 132 -13.65 8.85 -9.70
N VAL A 133 -13.95 8.19 -10.82
CA VAL A 133 -15.18 8.40 -11.61
C VAL A 133 -16.40 8.27 -10.70
N ALA A 134 -16.55 7.15 -9.99
CA ALA A 134 -17.68 6.93 -9.08
C ALA A 134 -17.82 8.04 -8.02
N PHE A 135 -16.69 8.56 -7.51
CA PHE A 135 -16.74 9.68 -6.57
C PHE A 135 -17.23 10.97 -7.24
N PHE A 136 -16.60 11.38 -8.33
CA PHE A 136 -16.86 12.66 -8.96
C PHE A 136 -18.20 12.74 -9.71
N THR A 137 -18.77 11.60 -10.11
CA THR A 137 -20.07 11.56 -10.81
C THR A 137 -21.25 11.29 -9.90
N VAL A 138 -21.05 10.55 -8.80
CA VAL A 138 -22.13 10.15 -7.89
C VAL A 138 -21.90 10.69 -6.48
N HIS A 139 -20.84 10.22 -5.80
CA HIS A 139 -20.72 10.42 -4.36
C HIS A 139 -20.43 11.85 -3.93
N GLN A 140 -19.87 12.69 -4.81
CA GLN A 140 -19.65 14.11 -4.51
C GLN A 140 -20.96 14.87 -4.28
N PHE A 141 -22.05 14.43 -4.92
CA PHE A 141 -23.37 15.05 -4.83
C PHE A 141 -24.28 14.37 -3.80
N ALA A 142 -23.80 13.30 -3.15
CA ALA A 142 -24.58 12.58 -2.16
C ALA A 142 -24.75 13.41 -0.88
N ILE A 143 -25.98 13.58 -0.43
CA ILE A 143 -26.32 14.16 0.87
C ILE A 143 -26.33 13.03 1.91
N ASN A 144 -25.73 13.25 3.07
CA ASN A 144 -25.65 12.23 4.12
C ASN A 144 -27.03 11.68 4.49
N GLY A 145 -27.21 10.36 4.33
CA GLY A 145 -28.45 9.65 4.68
C GLY A 145 -29.52 9.61 3.59
N ALA A 146 -29.29 10.25 2.43
CA ALA A 146 -30.16 10.16 1.26
C ALA A 146 -29.74 9.03 0.32
N GLU A 147 -30.65 8.63 -0.57
CA GLU A 147 -30.37 7.71 -1.68
C GLU A 147 -29.30 8.30 -2.61
N LEU A 148 -28.51 7.44 -3.25
CA LEU A 148 -27.45 7.90 -4.15
C LEU A 148 -28.09 8.64 -5.34
N PRO A 149 -27.61 9.84 -5.68
CA PRO A 149 -28.14 10.58 -6.82
C PRO A 149 -27.76 9.89 -8.13
N ASP A 150 -28.53 10.17 -9.20
CA ASP A 150 -28.18 9.72 -10.54
C ASP A 150 -26.77 10.20 -10.93
N PRO A 151 -25.95 9.36 -11.58
CA PRO A 151 -24.62 9.74 -12.02
C PRO A 151 -24.67 10.96 -12.95
N LYS A 152 -23.92 12.00 -12.59
CA LYS A 152 -23.76 13.19 -13.42
C LYS A 152 -22.36 13.19 -14.04
N PRO A 153 -22.23 13.24 -15.38
CA PRO A 153 -20.94 13.41 -16.04
C PRO A 153 -20.15 14.57 -15.44
N ARG A 154 -18.83 14.41 -15.34
CA ARG A 154 -17.96 15.41 -14.71
C ARG A 154 -16.91 15.86 -15.70
N ASN A 155 -17.03 17.10 -16.15
CA ASN A 155 -16.03 17.75 -16.98
C ASN A 155 -14.70 17.90 -16.20
N LEU A 156 -13.59 17.47 -16.79
CA LEU A 156 -12.25 17.53 -16.20
C LEU A 156 -11.83 18.95 -15.78
N ALA A 157 -12.14 19.96 -16.58
CA ALA A 157 -11.78 21.36 -16.31
C ALA A 157 -12.50 21.93 -15.08
N SER A 158 -13.61 21.31 -14.67
CA SER A 158 -14.37 21.72 -13.47
C SER A 158 -13.80 21.16 -12.16
N ILE A 159 -12.87 20.19 -12.22
CA ILE A 159 -12.31 19.54 -11.04
C ILE A 159 -11.27 20.45 -10.38
N GLY A 160 -11.62 20.99 -9.21
CA GLY A 160 -10.75 21.85 -8.41
C GLY A 160 -10.01 21.12 -7.29
N VAL A 161 -9.08 21.82 -6.63
CA VAL A 161 -8.34 21.31 -5.46
C VAL A 161 -9.29 20.89 -4.33
N THR A 162 -10.37 21.64 -4.11
CA THR A 162 -11.40 21.32 -3.10
C THR A 162 -12.09 19.99 -3.38
N ASP A 163 -12.36 19.68 -4.65
CA ASP A 163 -12.98 18.40 -5.05
C ASP A 163 -12.02 17.23 -4.78
N VAL A 164 -10.73 17.41 -5.09
CA VAL A 164 -9.68 16.41 -4.79
C VAL A 164 -9.53 16.19 -3.28
N GLN A 165 -9.68 17.23 -2.47
CA GLN A 165 -9.70 17.09 -1.00
C GLN A 165 -10.92 16.31 -0.51
N ALA A 166 -12.09 16.54 -1.09
CA ALA A 166 -13.30 15.77 -0.79
C ALA A 166 -13.12 14.30 -1.20
N TYR A 167 -12.54 14.04 -2.38
CA TYR A 167 -12.20 12.70 -2.83
C TYR A 167 -11.26 11.97 -1.85
N LEU A 168 -10.23 12.65 -1.34
CA LEU A 168 -9.32 12.07 -0.34
C LEU A 168 -10.01 11.72 0.99
N LYS A 169 -10.97 12.53 1.42
CA LYS A 169 -11.79 12.26 2.61
C LYS A 169 -12.66 11.04 2.38
N TRP A 170 -13.31 10.95 1.21
CA TRP A 170 -14.11 9.80 0.81
C TRP A 170 -13.27 8.52 0.73
N LEU A 171 -12.08 8.57 0.11
CA LEU A 171 -11.17 7.42 0.05
C LEU A 171 -10.75 6.88 1.43
N LYS A 172 -10.76 7.71 2.48
CA LYS A 172 -10.39 7.30 3.84
C LYS A 172 -11.33 6.23 4.41
N ILE A 173 -12.60 6.24 3.99
CA ILE A 173 -13.64 5.31 4.45
C ILE A 173 -13.92 4.20 3.44
N GLN A 174 -13.18 4.14 2.32
CA GLN A 174 -13.36 3.08 1.34
C GLN A 174 -12.73 1.78 1.80
N PRO A 175 -13.37 0.62 1.54
CA PRO A 175 -12.84 -0.67 1.91
C PRO A 175 -11.59 -1.01 1.09
N ASN A 176 -10.64 -1.67 1.74
CA ASN A 176 -9.41 -2.17 1.12
C ASN A 176 -9.55 -3.62 0.60
N GLY A 177 -10.75 -4.20 0.64
CA GLY A 177 -11.01 -5.59 0.26
C GLY A 177 -10.49 -6.66 1.23
N ARG A 178 -9.90 -6.25 2.36
CA ARG A 178 -9.26 -7.12 3.37
C ARG A 178 -9.81 -6.86 4.78
N GLY A 179 -11.06 -6.44 4.89
CA GLY A 179 -11.73 -6.16 6.17
C GLY A 179 -11.28 -4.88 6.87
N GLY A 180 -10.66 -3.93 6.14
CA GLY A 180 -10.31 -2.62 6.67
C GLY A 180 -10.47 -1.51 5.62
N TYR A 181 -9.96 -0.33 5.93
CA TYR A 181 -10.05 0.85 5.05
C TYR A 181 -8.74 1.13 4.31
N LEU A 182 -8.79 2.00 3.29
CA LEU A 182 -7.61 2.39 2.53
C LEU A 182 -6.59 3.18 3.37
N GLY A 183 -5.37 2.63 3.46
CA GLY A 183 -4.26 3.27 4.14
C GLY A 183 -3.73 4.51 3.41
N ARG A 184 -2.84 5.27 4.07
CA ARG A 184 -2.22 6.49 3.48
C ARG A 184 -1.51 6.20 2.14
N SER A 185 -0.75 5.11 2.04
CA SER A 185 -0.06 4.72 0.81
C SER A 185 -1.03 4.45 -0.34
N SER A 186 -2.11 3.70 -0.07
CA SER A 186 -3.10 3.37 -1.10
C SER A 186 -3.80 4.63 -1.61
N ARG A 187 -4.19 5.54 -0.71
CA ARG A 187 -4.77 6.84 -1.09
C ARG A 187 -3.81 7.69 -1.91
N ARG A 188 -2.52 7.66 -1.58
CA ARG A 188 -1.48 8.35 -2.36
C ARG A 188 -1.39 7.79 -3.78
N LEU A 189 -1.48 6.47 -3.97
CA LEU A 189 -1.47 5.84 -5.30
C LEU A 189 -2.70 6.21 -6.14
N HIS A 190 -3.88 6.31 -5.54
CA HIS A 190 -5.07 6.80 -6.26
C HIS A 190 -4.85 8.21 -6.79
N LEU A 191 -4.28 9.11 -5.97
CA LEU A 191 -3.90 10.45 -6.42
C LEU A 191 -2.83 10.43 -7.52
N THR A 192 -1.83 9.55 -7.43
CA THR A 192 -0.80 9.46 -8.46
C THR A 192 -1.40 9.09 -9.82
N VAL A 193 -2.29 8.10 -9.87
CA VAL A 193 -2.95 7.71 -11.12
C VAL A 193 -3.88 8.83 -11.63
N LEU A 194 -4.68 9.45 -10.75
CA LEU A 194 -5.52 10.59 -11.12
C LEU A 194 -4.69 11.77 -11.67
N SER A 195 -3.54 12.07 -11.04
CA SER A 195 -2.62 13.10 -11.49
C SER A 195 -2.08 12.78 -12.89
N ASN A 196 -1.62 11.56 -13.12
CA ASN A 196 -1.06 11.15 -14.42
C ASN A 196 -2.09 11.25 -15.55
N MET A 197 -3.36 10.93 -15.27
CA MET A 197 -4.44 11.10 -16.24
C MET A 197 -4.67 12.58 -16.56
N ILE A 198 -4.72 13.44 -15.55
CA ILE A 198 -4.87 14.90 -15.75
C ILE A 198 -3.65 15.50 -16.47
N ASP A 199 -2.44 15.04 -16.14
CA ASP A 199 -1.22 15.47 -16.83
C ASP A 199 -1.23 15.07 -18.32
N ARG A 200 -1.82 13.90 -18.66
CA ARG A 200 -2.07 13.53 -20.06
C ARG A 200 -3.09 14.47 -20.72
N ALA A 201 -4.20 14.78 -20.04
CA ALA A 201 -5.18 15.75 -20.55
C ALA A 201 -4.52 17.13 -20.81
N ILE A 202 -3.58 17.54 -19.97
CA ILE A 202 -2.80 18.76 -20.18
C ILE A 202 -1.87 18.63 -21.40
N SER A 203 -1.14 17.51 -21.54
CA SER A 203 -0.22 17.30 -22.66
C SER A 203 -0.93 17.22 -24.01
N GLU A 204 -2.14 16.67 -24.03
CA GLU A 204 -2.98 16.52 -25.23
C GLU A 204 -3.81 17.78 -25.53
N GLY A 205 -3.62 18.88 -24.79
CA GLY A 205 -4.36 20.11 -25.00
C GLY A 205 -5.86 19.98 -24.70
N LYS A 206 -6.26 19.10 -23.80
CA LYS A 206 -7.62 19.08 -23.23
C LYS A 206 -7.73 20.00 -22.02
N LEU A 207 -6.63 20.26 -21.33
CA LEU A 207 -6.55 21.15 -20.16
C LEU A 207 -5.37 22.15 -20.25
N PRO A 208 -5.45 23.32 -19.60
CA PRO A 208 -4.36 24.28 -19.58
C PRO A 208 -3.11 23.80 -18.82
N LEU A 209 -1.93 24.30 -19.21
CA LEU A 209 -0.70 24.06 -18.46
C LEU A 209 -0.84 24.51 -16.99
N GLY A 210 -0.37 23.66 -16.07
CA GLY A 210 -0.41 23.94 -14.63
C GLY A 210 -1.79 23.80 -13.97
N SER A 211 -2.82 23.39 -14.70
CA SER A 211 -4.19 23.26 -14.15
C SER A 211 -4.43 21.97 -13.36
N ASN A 212 -3.40 21.18 -13.05
CA ASN A 212 -3.57 19.90 -12.34
C ASN A 212 -3.87 20.13 -10.84
N PRO A 213 -5.12 19.88 -10.36
CA PRO A 213 -5.52 20.12 -8.99
C PRO A 213 -4.86 19.15 -8.00
N VAL A 214 -4.46 17.96 -8.45
CA VAL A 214 -3.75 16.97 -7.63
C VAL A 214 -2.32 17.43 -7.37
N THR A 215 -1.68 18.07 -8.35
CA THR A 215 -0.35 18.64 -8.21
C THR A 215 -0.36 19.83 -7.25
N ALA A 216 -1.35 20.72 -7.38
CA ALA A 216 -1.55 21.91 -6.55
C ALA A 216 -1.93 21.60 -5.08
N LEU A 217 -2.36 20.38 -4.77
CA LEU A 217 -2.71 19.99 -3.40
C LEU A 217 -1.48 20.01 -2.47
N ILE A 218 -1.51 20.83 -1.41
CA ILE A 218 -0.40 20.95 -0.44
C ILE A 218 -0.31 19.68 0.43
N ASP A 219 -1.41 19.32 1.11
CA ASP A 219 -1.42 18.25 2.12
C ASP A 219 -1.74 16.89 1.52
N LYS A 220 -0.73 16.26 0.88
CA LYS A 220 -0.88 14.92 0.32
C LYS A 220 -0.66 13.84 1.38
N PRO A 221 -1.43 12.73 1.37
CA PRO A 221 -1.22 11.63 2.31
C PRO A 221 0.21 11.11 2.24
N THR A 222 0.96 11.34 3.32
CA THR A 222 2.32 10.82 3.46
C THR A 222 2.29 9.61 4.36
N SER A 223 2.80 8.49 3.86
CA SER A 223 2.99 7.30 4.67
C SER A 223 4.19 7.49 5.58
N PRO A 224 4.10 7.11 6.87
CA PRO A 224 5.27 7.11 7.73
C PRO A 224 6.36 6.26 7.08
N ARG A 225 7.62 6.69 7.21
CA ARG A 225 8.77 5.90 6.73
C ARG A 225 8.66 4.50 7.33
N SER A 226 8.69 3.49 6.48
CA SER A 226 8.63 2.10 6.92
C SER A 226 9.86 1.80 7.77
N ARG A 227 9.66 1.67 9.09
CA ARG A 227 10.64 1.05 9.99
C ARG A 227 10.55 -0.44 9.80
N THR A 228 10.98 -0.95 8.63
CA THR A 228 11.10 -2.39 8.45
C THR A 228 12.08 -2.86 9.52
N ILE A 229 11.58 -3.68 10.44
CA ILE A 229 12.40 -4.37 11.44
C ILE A 229 13.40 -5.27 10.70
N TRP A 230 14.49 -5.62 11.36
CA TRP A 230 15.47 -6.57 10.87
C TRP A 230 15.73 -7.57 11.98
N LEU A 231 16.36 -8.69 11.63
CA LEU A 231 16.68 -9.78 12.55
C LEU A 231 18.19 -9.91 12.70
N GLU A 232 18.64 -10.06 13.94
CA GLU A 232 20.04 -10.26 14.29
C GLU A 232 20.56 -11.64 13.81
N VAL A 233 21.88 -11.84 13.86
CA VAL A 233 22.54 -13.06 13.34
C VAL A 233 21.98 -14.34 13.97
N ASP A 234 21.80 -14.31 15.29
CA ASP A 234 21.29 -15.41 16.11
C ASP A 234 19.80 -15.66 15.89
N GLU A 235 19.00 -14.61 15.72
CA GLU A 235 17.58 -14.73 15.38
C GLU A 235 17.36 -15.39 14.01
N LEU A 236 18.21 -15.07 13.03
CA LEU A 236 18.20 -15.70 11.71
C LEU A 236 18.66 -17.15 11.79
N ALA A 237 19.72 -17.44 12.56
CA ALA A 237 20.20 -18.81 12.79
C ALA A 237 19.10 -19.66 13.44
N LEU A 238 18.41 -19.12 14.45
CA LEU A 238 17.31 -19.80 15.13
C LEU A 238 16.13 -20.08 14.20
N LEU A 239 15.79 -19.15 13.29
CA LEU A 239 14.73 -19.38 12.28
C LEU A 239 15.13 -20.46 11.27
N LEU A 240 16.37 -20.47 10.80
CA LEU A 240 16.88 -21.51 9.90
C LEU A 240 16.84 -22.88 10.58
N GLU A 241 17.28 -22.94 11.83
CA GLU A 241 17.30 -24.19 12.60
C GLU A 241 15.88 -24.69 12.89
N SER A 242 14.95 -23.78 13.22
CA SER A 242 13.54 -24.11 13.40
C SER A 242 12.93 -24.70 12.13
N ALA A 243 13.27 -24.16 10.96
CA ALA A 243 12.79 -24.68 9.68
C ALA A 243 13.44 -26.03 9.31
N ARG A 244 14.74 -26.23 9.61
CA ARG A 244 15.48 -27.48 9.38
C ARG A 244 14.85 -28.63 10.17
N THR A 245 14.68 -28.40 11.47
CA THR A 245 14.14 -29.37 12.44
C THR A 245 12.62 -29.58 12.30
N LEU A 246 11.89 -28.67 11.64
CA LEU A 246 10.46 -28.82 11.38
C LEU A 246 10.11 -30.10 10.61
N ARG A 247 11.01 -30.57 9.73
CA ARG A 247 10.84 -31.83 9.00
C ARG A 247 10.92 -33.06 9.92
N GLU A 248 11.79 -33.01 10.92
CA GLU A 248 12.07 -34.12 11.84
C GLU A 248 11.02 -34.20 12.96
N PHE A 249 10.66 -33.06 13.57
CA PHE A 249 9.80 -33.03 14.75
C PHE A 249 8.34 -32.64 14.45
N GLY A 250 8.05 -32.22 13.22
CA GLY A 250 6.73 -31.78 12.80
C GLY A 250 6.31 -30.41 13.36
N PRO A 251 5.18 -29.86 12.90
CA PRO A 251 4.68 -28.58 13.37
C PRO A 251 4.06 -28.71 14.77
N THR A 252 4.23 -27.68 15.61
CA THR A 252 3.59 -27.59 16.93
C THR A 252 2.07 -27.48 16.83
N TYR A 253 1.54 -26.92 15.73
CA TYR A 253 0.10 -26.74 15.50
C TYR A 253 -0.27 -27.09 14.05
N GLY A 254 -1.50 -27.58 13.86
CA GLY A 254 -2.00 -28.18 12.62
C GLY A 254 -1.75 -27.38 11.33
N GLY A 255 -1.50 -28.12 10.25
CA GLY A 255 -1.19 -27.64 8.91
C GLY A 255 0.09 -28.29 8.39
N ARG A 256 0.08 -28.78 7.15
CA ARG A 256 1.29 -29.35 6.52
C ARG A 256 2.19 -28.20 6.06
N PRO A 257 3.38 -28.00 6.65
CA PRO A 257 4.33 -27.02 6.14
C PRO A 257 4.69 -27.32 4.69
N LEU A 258 5.15 -26.31 3.94
CA LEU A 258 5.75 -26.57 2.64
C LEU A 258 6.93 -27.54 2.82
N GLU A 259 7.02 -28.54 1.95
CA GLU A 259 8.10 -29.53 2.05
C GLU A 259 9.45 -28.85 1.93
N CYS A 260 9.59 -27.91 0.99
CA CYS A 260 10.78 -27.10 0.74
C CYS A 260 10.97 -25.91 1.70
N ALA A 261 10.27 -25.87 2.85
CA ALA A 261 10.25 -24.68 3.70
C ALA A 261 11.64 -24.24 4.20
N TYR A 262 12.51 -25.19 4.53
CA TYR A 262 13.88 -24.90 4.98
C TYR A 262 14.70 -24.22 3.88
N GLU A 263 14.71 -24.81 2.69
CA GLU A 263 15.49 -24.33 1.55
C GLU A 263 14.93 -23.01 1.00
N LEU A 264 13.60 -22.88 1.00
CA LEU A 264 12.91 -21.64 0.64
C LEU A 264 13.30 -20.51 1.59
N LEU A 265 13.22 -20.75 2.91
CA LEU A 265 13.59 -19.77 3.93
C LEU A 265 15.08 -19.39 3.84
N ALA A 266 15.97 -20.38 3.68
CA ALA A 266 17.39 -20.15 3.48
C ALA A 266 17.66 -19.25 2.27
N THR A 267 16.97 -19.49 1.16
CA THR A 267 17.08 -18.65 -0.03
C THR A 267 16.65 -17.21 0.24
N PHE A 268 15.55 -16.97 0.96
CA PHE A 268 15.16 -15.61 1.36
C PHE A 268 16.23 -14.92 2.21
N ILE A 269 16.76 -15.62 3.21
CA ILE A 269 17.70 -15.06 4.19
C ILE A 269 19.06 -14.78 3.56
N LEU A 270 19.58 -15.70 2.73
CA LEU A 270 20.93 -15.65 2.19
C LEU A 270 21.02 -15.01 0.80
N THR A 271 19.92 -14.49 0.24
CA THR A 271 19.96 -13.72 -1.03
C THR A 271 19.29 -12.36 -0.94
N GLY A 272 18.37 -12.17 0.02
CA GLY A 272 17.52 -10.99 0.08
C GLY A 272 16.62 -10.80 -1.14
N ALA A 273 16.46 -11.81 -2.00
CA ALA A 273 15.60 -11.74 -3.18
C ALA A 273 14.12 -11.57 -2.80
N ARG A 274 13.34 -10.97 -3.70
CA ARG A 274 11.90 -10.75 -3.47
C ARG A 274 11.14 -12.06 -3.61
N GLU A 275 9.97 -12.13 -2.98
CA GLU A 275 9.10 -13.31 -3.04
C GLU A 275 8.76 -13.71 -4.48
N ASP A 276 8.42 -12.73 -5.32
CA ASP A 276 8.11 -12.97 -6.73
C ASP A 276 9.34 -13.35 -7.59
N GLU A 277 10.55 -13.01 -7.13
CA GLU A 277 11.80 -13.42 -7.78
C GLU A 277 12.10 -14.89 -7.43
N ILE A 278 12.00 -15.25 -6.15
CA ILE A 278 12.22 -16.61 -5.65
C ILE A 278 11.17 -17.59 -6.19
N ARG A 279 9.90 -17.16 -6.30
CA ARG A 279 8.81 -17.97 -6.88
C ARG A 279 9.08 -18.41 -8.32
N ARG A 280 9.89 -17.66 -9.06
CA ARG A 280 10.24 -17.94 -10.47
C ARG A 280 11.58 -18.65 -10.63
N LEU A 281 12.29 -18.95 -9.54
CA LEU A 281 13.55 -19.66 -9.64
C LEU A 281 13.32 -21.08 -10.19
N ARG A 282 14.18 -21.45 -11.14
CA ARG A 282 14.25 -22.78 -11.75
C ARG A 282 15.58 -23.41 -11.38
N THR A 283 15.69 -24.73 -11.49
CA THR A 283 16.91 -25.47 -11.13
C THR A 283 18.14 -24.91 -11.87
N ARG A 284 18.02 -24.56 -13.15
CA ARG A 284 19.09 -23.95 -13.98
C ARG A 284 19.67 -22.64 -13.45
N HIS A 285 18.93 -21.93 -12.59
CA HIS A 285 19.37 -20.66 -12.05
C HIS A 285 20.38 -20.82 -10.92
N VAL A 286 20.48 -22.01 -10.32
CA VAL A 286 21.42 -22.34 -9.24
C VAL A 286 22.66 -22.97 -9.87
N ARG A 287 23.77 -22.22 -9.92
CA ARG A 287 25.02 -22.65 -10.59
C ARG A 287 26.06 -23.01 -9.54
N PHE A 288 26.04 -24.27 -9.10
CA PHE A 288 26.92 -24.76 -8.02
C PHE A 288 28.42 -24.67 -8.35
N ARG A 289 28.80 -24.92 -9.61
CA ARG A 289 30.18 -24.82 -10.09
C ARG A 289 30.72 -23.39 -9.96
N ASP A 290 29.91 -22.42 -10.36
CA ASP A 290 30.30 -21.01 -10.38
C ASP A 290 29.98 -20.30 -9.05
N GLN A 291 29.40 -21.03 -8.09
CA GLN A 291 28.90 -20.52 -6.82
C GLN A 291 28.03 -19.26 -6.98
N THR A 292 27.13 -19.29 -7.96
CA THR A 292 26.26 -18.15 -8.28
C THR A 292 24.80 -18.56 -8.41
N ILE A 293 23.91 -17.60 -8.16
CA ILE A 293 22.48 -17.72 -8.46
C ILE A 293 22.10 -16.64 -9.46
N HIS A 294 21.48 -17.04 -10.57
CA HIS A 294 20.85 -16.12 -11.50
C HIS A 294 19.44 -15.79 -11.03
N ILE A 295 19.20 -14.55 -10.63
CA ILE A 295 17.86 -14.07 -10.29
C ILE A 295 17.26 -13.48 -11.58
N PRO A 296 16.31 -14.18 -12.24
CA PRO A 296 15.68 -13.66 -13.44
C PRO A 296 14.86 -12.41 -13.07
N GLY A 297 15.04 -11.36 -13.85
CA GLY A 297 14.37 -10.09 -13.61
C GLY A 297 12.85 -10.21 -13.67
N THR A 298 12.14 -9.38 -12.90
CA THR A 298 10.66 -9.37 -12.86
C THR A 298 10.03 -8.02 -13.16
N LYS A 299 10.78 -6.91 -12.99
CA LYS A 299 10.19 -5.55 -13.00
C LYS A 299 11.06 -4.47 -13.64
N THR A 300 12.37 -4.65 -13.71
CA THR A 300 13.32 -3.65 -14.24
C THR A 300 14.51 -4.36 -14.89
N GLN A 301 15.18 -3.79 -15.89
CA GLN A 301 16.45 -4.35 -16.40
C GLN A 301 17.46 -4.67 -15.29
N THR A 302 17.53 -3.83 -14.23
CA THR A 302 18.40 -4.07 -13.05
C THR A 302 17.94 -5.18 -12.11
N SER A 303 16.77 -5.79 -12.35
CA SER A 303 16.27 -6.90 -11.53
C SER A 303 16.80 -8.25 -12.02
N ASP A 304 17.19 -8.35 -13.29
CA ASP A 304 17.95 -9.50 -13.79
C ASP A 304 19.41 -9.34 -13.34
N ARG A 305 19.91 -10.35 -12.64
CA ARG A 305 21.22 -10.26 -11.99
C ARG A 305 21.75 -11.61 -11.57
N ILE A 306 23.08 -11.70 -11.51
CA ILE A 306 23.80 -12.83 -10.93
C ILE A 306 24.29 -12.40 -9.55
N ILE A 307 24.04 -13.22 -8.54
CA ILE A 307 24.45 -12.98 -7.16
C ILE A 307 25.35 -14.12 -6.66
N PRO A 308 26.22 -13.88 -5.68
CA PRO A 308 26.99 -14.95 -5.06
C PRO A 308 26.07 -15.93 -4.31
N MET A 309 26.38 -17.21 -4.41
CA MET A 309 25.80 -18.27 -3.59
C MET A 309 26.71 -18.47 -2.38
N HIS A 310 26.31 -17.93 -1.23
CA HIS A 310 27.09 -18.07 0.00
C HIS A 310 27.26 -19.55 0.39
N PRO A 311 28.37 -19.95 1.03
CA PRO A 311 28.66 -21.37 1.30
C PRO A 311 27.55 -22.08 2.07
N GLN A 312 26.99 -21.48 3.12
CA GLN A 312 25.81 -22.05 3.81
C GLN A 312 24.62 -22.27 2.86
N LEU A 313 24.34 -21.36 1.93
CA LEU A 313 23.23 -21.53 0.97
C LEU A 313 23.55 -22.63 -0.04
N ARG A 314 24.80 -22.73 -0.47
CA ARG A 314 25.28 -23.78 -1.36
C ARG A 314 25.09 -25.15 -0.72
N GLU A 315 25.53 -25.34 0.53
CA GLU A 315 25.35 -26.58 1.30
C GLU A 315 23.88 -27.01 1.31
N ILE A 316 22.97 -26.08 1.62
CA ILE A 316 21.53 -26.33 1.73
C ILE A 316 20.91 -26.66 0.37
N LEU A 317 21.17 -25.85 -0.65
CA LEU A 317 20.56 -26.01 -1.97
C LEU A 317 21.12 -27.20 -2.74
N GLN A 318 22.38 -27.55 -2.55
CA GLN A 318 23.00 -28.67 -3.25
C GLN A 318 22.33 -29.99 -2.84
N ALA A 319 22.25 -30.27 -1.54
CA ALA A 319 21.56 -31.45 -1.02
C ALA A 319 20.07 -31.48 -1.43
N TYR A 320 19.44 -30.31 -1.52
CA TYR A 320 18.05 -30.21 -1.94
C TYR A 320 17.83 -30.54 -3.42
N VAL A 321 18.62 -29.95 -4.31
CA VAL A 321 18.51 -30.18 -5.76
C VAL A 321 18.85 -31.63 -6.10
N GLU A 322 19.87 -32.21 -5.48
CA GLU A 322 20.21 -33.62 -5.63
C GLU A 322 19.05 -34.54 -5.22
N ARG A 323 18.35 -34.21 -4.13
CA ARG A 323 17.17 -34.96 -3.66
C ARG A 323 15.93 -34.77 -4.54
N LEU A 324 15.77 -33.61 -5.19
CA LEU A 324 14.60 -33.33 -6.02
C LEU A 324 14.55 -34.19 -7.29
N GLY A 325 15.71 -34.53 -7.87
CA GLY A 325 15.79 -35.29 -9.13
C GLY A 325 15.11 -34.59 -10.33
N ARG A 326 14.97 -33.26 -10.27
CA ARG A 326 14.23 -32.46 -11.27
C ARG A 326 15.11 -32.02 -12.43
N GLY A 327 14.47 -31.77 -13.57
CA GLY A 327 15.08 -31.19 -14.75
C GLY A 327 15.54 -29.75 -14.54
N ARG A 328 16.38 -29.26 -15.45
CA ARG A 328 16.98 -27.92 -15.39
C ARG A 328 15.93 -26.81 -15.46
N ASP A 329 14.86 -27.04 -16.22
CA ASP A 329 13.82 -26.04 -16.44
C ASP A 329 12.69 -26.12 -15.41
N ASP A 330 12.69 -27.09 -14.50
CA ASP A 330 11.68 -27.18 -13.46
C ASP A 330 11.84 -26.07 -12.42
N LEU A 331 10.72 -25.72 -11.78
CA LEU A 331 10.72 -24.78 -10.66
C LEU A 331 11.53 -25.34 -9.49
N LEU A 332 12.40 -24.49 -8.95
CA LEU A 332 13.25 -24.81 -7.80
C LEU A 332 12.39 -25.04 -6.55
N PHE A 333 11.38 -24.19 -6.35
CA PHE A 333 10.46 -24.28 -5.22
C PHE A 333 9.03 -24.43 -5.71
N THR A 334 8.36 -25.50 -5.27
CA THR A 334 6.98 -25.79 -5.66
C THR A 334 6.09 -26.04 -4.45
N ASN A 335 4.79 -25.99 -4.67
CA ASN A 335 3.83 -26.63 -3.77
C ASN A 335 3.90 -28.18 -3.93
N ALA A 336 3.03 -28.89 -3.20
CA ALA A 336 2.95 -30.35 -3.27
C ALA A 336 2.48 -30.90 -4.63
N ALA A 337 1.81 -30.09 -5.45
CA ALA A 337 1.36 -30.44 -6.79
C ALA A 337 2.42 -30.21 -7.88
N GLY A 338 3.57 -29.60 -7.53
CA GLY A 338 4.61 -29.25 -8.51
C GLY A 338 4.46 -27.86 -9.13
N ASP A 339 3.41 -27.12 -8.80
CA ASP A 339 3.18 -25.75 -9.27
C ASP A 339 3.98 -24.72 -8.43
N PRO A 340 4.11 -23.45 -8.89
CA PRO A 340 4.69 -22.39 -8.08
C PRO A 340 4.07 -22.32 -6.68
N PHE A 341 4.90 -22.14 -5.65
CA PHE A 341 4.39 -22.03 -4.29
C PHE A 341 3.51 -20.76 -4.13
N GLY A 342 2.36 -20.95 -3.48
CA GLY A 342 1.39 -19.88 -3.20
C GLY A 342 1.69 -19.08 -1.93
N ASP A 343 0.64 -18.66 -1.22
CA ASP A 343 0.80 -17.99 0.08
C ASP A 343 1.33 -18.96 1.15
N TRP A 344 2.59 -18.79 1.53
CA TRP A 344 3.27 -19.61 2.52
C TRP A 344 3.37 -18.96 3.91
N ARG A 345 2.61 -17.89 4.17
CA ARG A 345 2.62 -17.18 5.47
C ARG A 345 2.33 -18.09 6.65
N LYS A 346 1.47 -19.09 6.47
CA LYS A 346 1.15 -20.08 7.51
C LYS A 346 2.38 -20.92 7.86
N THR A 347 3.10 -21.42 6.86
CA THR A 347 4.36 -22.14 7.05
C THR A 347 5.39 -21.26 7.75
N LEU A 348 5.52 -20.00 7.34
CA LEU A 348 6.42 -19.06 7.99
C LEU A 348 6.03 -18.77 9.45
N ASP A 349 4.73 -18.63 9.73
CA ASP A 349 4.22 -18.47 11.09
C ASP A 349 4.51 -19.70 11.95
N THR A 350 4.39 -20.92 11.40
CA THR A 350 4.77 -22.16 12.10
C THR A 350 6.25 -22.15 12.49
N ILE A 351 7.14 -21.84 11.54
CA ILE A 351 8.60 -21.76 11.80
C ILE A 351 8.90 -20.69 12.85
N ALA A 352 8.29 -19.52 12.71
CA ALA A 352 8.52 -18.38 13.59
C ALA A 352 8.03 -18.66 15.02
N VAL A 353 6.83 -19.22 15.18
CA VAL A 353 6.26 -19.58 16.49
C VAL A 353 7.10 -20.66 17.18
N ARG A 354 7.52 -21.69 16.44
CA ARG A 354 8.39 -22.74 16.97
C ARG A 354 9.75 -22.18 17.42
N ALA A 355 10.25 -21.16 16.72
CA ALA A 355 11.43 -20.41 17.15
C ALA A 355 11.17 -19.41 18.29
N GLY A 356 9.95 -19.25 18.82
CA GLY A 356 9.62 -18.32 19.91
C GLY A 356 9.20 -16.91 19.48
N PHE A 357 8.95 -16.66 18.20
CA PHE A 357 8.43 -15.39 17.72
C PHE A 357 6.90 -15.36 17.74
N LYS A 358 6.30 -14.17 17.91
CA LYS A 358 4.84 -14.02 17.83
C LYS A 358 4.34 -14.26 16.40
N GLN A 359 3.23 -14.97 16.27
CA GLN A 359 2.52 -15.16 15.00
C GLN A 359 2.30 -13.80 14.30
N GLY A 360 2.53 -13.75 12.99
CA GLY A 360 2.33 -12.53 12.21
C GLY A 360 3.49 -11.55 12.21
N LYS A 361 4.50 -11.72 13.08
CA LYS A 361 5.63 -10.79 13.17
C LYS A 361 6.65 -10.97 12.06
N ILE A 362 6.95 -12.21 11.70
CA ILE A 362 7.98 -12.52 10.69
C ILE A 362 7.32 -12.63 9.32
N ARG A 363 7.78 -11.82 8.36
CA ARG A 363 7.30 -11.80 6.98
C ARG A 363 8.47 -11.64 6.02
N THR A 364 8.32 -12.09 4.77
CA THR A 364 9.38 -12.16 3.75
C THR A 364 10.20 -10.88 3.58
N ARG A 365 9.57 -9.71 3.73
CA ARG A 365 10.24 -8.41 3.67
C ARG A 365 11.36 -8.22 4.71
N VAL A 366 11.26 -8.87 5.86
CA VAL A 366 12.28 -8.75 6.93
C VAL A 366 13.61 -9.33 6.47
N PHE A 367 13.59 -10.45 5.76
CA PHE A 367 14.80 -11.17 5.34
C PHE A 367 15.65 -10.37 4.38
N ARG A 368 15.02 -9.64 3.46
CA ARG A 368 15.74 -8.71 2.58
C ARG A 368 16.43 -7.58 3.35
N THR A 369 15.79 -7.08 4.40
CA THR A 369 16.37 -6.02 5.24
C THR A 369 17.55 -6.59 6.03
N SER A 370 17.38 -7.75 6.66
CA SER A 370 18.46 -8.42 7.39
C SER A 370 19.62 -8.81 6.48
N TYR A 371 19.36 -9.35 5.29
CA TYR A 371 20.37 -9.68 4.28
C TYR A 371 21.23 -8.46 3.97
N ILE A 372 20.62 -7.32 3.61
CA ILE A 372 21.36 -6.10 3.27
C ILE A 372 22.19 -5.63 4.48
N THR A 373 21.60 -5.59 5.68
CA THR A 373 22.31 -5.17 6.90
C THR A 373 23.55 -6.03 7.15
N HIS A 374 23.40 -7.36 7.15
CA HIS A 374 24.50 -8.28 7.45
C HIS A 374 25.51 -8.38 6.33
N ARG A 375 25.06 -8.31 5.07
CA ARG A 375 25.94 -8.31 3.90
C ARG A 375 26.88 -7.10 3.86
N LEU A 376 26.41 -5.93 4.32
CA LEU A 376 27.26 -4.73 4.48
C LEU A 376 28.30 -4.89 5.60
N ALA A 377 28.11 -5.81 6.55
CA ALA A 377 29.06 -6.10 7.61
C ALA A 377 30.06 -7.20 7.24
N CYS A 378 29.86 -7.89 6.10
CA CYS A 378 30.78 -8.90 5.61
C CYS A 378 32.11 -8.30 5.17
N ILE A 379 33.15 -9.12 5.25
CA ILE A 379 34.49 -8.80 4.76
C ILE A 379 34.73 -9.60 3.47
N ASP A 380 35.30 -8.93 2.48
CA ASP A 380 35.73 -9.50 1.21
C ASP A 380 37.17 -9.01 0.96
N GLN A 381 38.11 -9.93 0.83
CA GLN A 381 39.54 -9.63 0.63
C GLN A 381 40.13 -8.64 1.66
N GLY A 382 39.75 -8.77 2.94
CA GLY A 382 40.25 -7.93 4.02
C GLY A 382 39.59 -6.55 4.14
N ALA A 383 38.65 -6.21 3.25
CA ALA A 383 37.88 -4.97 3.30
C ALA A 383 36.38 -5.25 3.52
N PHE A 384 35.66 -4.28 4.08
CA PHE A 384 34.19 -4.38 4.13
C PHE A 384 33.60 -4.34 2.72
N ILE A 385 32.50 -5.06 2.54
CA ILE A 385 31.81 -5.08 1.26
C ILE A 385 31.24 -3.71 0.90
N GLU A 386 31.54 -3.30 -0.33
CA GLU A 386 31.06 -2.03 -0.85
C GLU A 386 29.53 -2.00 -0.98
N PRO A 387 28.86 -0.92 -0.55
CA PRO A 387 27.40 -0.81 -0.66
C PRO A 387 26.88 -0.89 -2.11
N TYR A 388 27.70 -0.55 -3.10
CA TYR A 388 27.36 -0.72 -4.52
C TYR A 388 27.17 -2.20 -4.88
N LYS A 389 28.08 -3.08 -4.44
CA LYS A 389 27.98 -4.53 -4.67
C LYS A 389 26.69 -5.08 -4.08
N VAL A 390 26.37 -4.73 -2.83
CA VAL A 390 25.11 -5.12 -2.18
C VAL A 390 23.89 -4.57 -2.92
N ALA A 391 23.94 -3.32 -3.39
CA ALA A 391 22.86 -2.72 -4.17
C ALA A 391 22.61 -3.48 -5.48
N ARG A 392 23.67 -3.94 -6.16
CA ARG A 392 23.58 -4.79 -7.35
C ARG A 392 23.04 -6.17 -7.02
N GLU A 393 23.51 -6.81 -5.94
CA GLU A 393 23.02 -8.12 -5.47
C GLU A 393 21.50 -8.11 -5.20
N VAL A 394 20.96 -7.00 -4.71
CA VAL A 394 19.51 -6.90 -4.44
C VAL A 394 18.71 -6.23 -5.57
N GLY A 395 19.36 -5.74 -6.64
CA GLY A 395 18.69 -5.10 -7.77
C GLY A 395 18.11 -3.72 -7.45
N HIS A 396 18.84 -2.89 -6.68
CA HIS A 396 18.49 -1.49 -6.46
C HIS A 396 19.10 -0.60 -7.56
N LYS A 397 18.29 0.29 -8.15
CA LYS A 397 18.78 1.34 -9.07
C LYS A 397 19.59 2.43 -8.38
N SER A 398 19.41 2.64 -7.08
CA SER A 398 20.10 3.68 -6.30
C SER A 398 20.64 3.13 -4.98
N MET A 399 21.91 3.46 -4.69
CA MET A 399 22.57 3.14 -3.41
C MET A 399 21.87 3.79 -2.20
N ASN A 400 21.18 4.92 -2.39
CA ASN A 400 20.45 5.57 -1.30
C ASN A 400 19.39 4.65 -0.70
N THR A 401 18.74 3.81 -1.52
CA THR A 401 17.81 2.79 -1.04
C THR A 401 18.53 1.81 -0.11
N THR A 402 19.70 1.31 -0.51
CA THR A 402 20.49 0.35 0.29
C THR A 402 20.94 0.97 1.62
N LEU A 403 21.53 2.16 1.59
CA LEU A 403 22.09 2.79 2.80
C LEU A 403 21.03 3.37 3.73
N TRP A 404 20.10 4.19 3.23
CA TRP A 404 19.14 4.92 4.07
C TRP A 404 17.94 4.09 4.50
N ILE A 405 17.48 3.16 3.66
CA ILE A 405 16.28 2.35 3.97
C ILE A 405 16.68 1.08 4.72
N TYR A 406 17.81 0.47 4.38
CA TYR A 406 18.18 -0.87 4.86
C TYR A 406 19.45 -0.91 5.71
N GLY A 407 20.38 0.04 5.58
CA GLY A 407 21.51 0.16 6.50
C GLY A 407 21.03 0.37 7.94
N ARG A 408 21.28 -0.60 8.80
CA ARG A 408 20.98 -0.55 10.23
C ARG A 408 22.26 -0.75 11.03
N VAL A 409 22.32 -0.10 12.18
CA VAL A 409 23.37 -0.35 13.16
C VAL A 409 23.06 -1.70 13.80
N GLN A 410 23.99 -2.65 13.67
CA GLN A 410 23.92 -3.94 14.34
C GLN A 410 24.21 -3.74 15.83
N LEU A 411 23.39 -4.33 16.71
CA LEU A 411 23.68 -4.29 18.15
C LEU A 411 24.79 -5.29 18.49
N ARG A 412 24.84 -6.41 17.77
CA ARG A 412 25.87 -7.44 17.90
C ARG A 412 26.80 -7.34 16.70
N ARG A 413 27.92 -6.64 16.87
CA ARG A 413 28.88 -6.43 15.78
C ARG A 413 29.67 -7.72 15.53
N VAL A 414 29.14 -8.58 14.68
CA VAL A 414 29.85 -9.76 14.19
C VAL A 414 30.58 -9.36 12.90
N ARG A 415 31.92 -9.38 12.92
CA ARG A 415 32.68 -9.38 11.66
C ARG A 415 32.44 -10.73 11.00
N MET A 416 31.86 -10.72 9.82
CA MET A 416 31.49 -11.94 9.10
C MET A 416 32.44 -12.10 7.91
N GLU A 417 33.40 -13.01 8.01
CA GLU A 417 34.23 -13.42 6.86
C GLU A 417 33.37 -14.09 5.77
N GLU A 418 32.31 -14.78 6.20
CA GLU A 418 31.29 -15.39 5.36
C GLU A 418 29.90 -14.95 5.83
N LEU A 419 28.99 -14.67 4.88
CA LEU A 419 27.58 -14.51 5.22
C LEU A 419 26.94 -15.87 5.55
N ALA A 420 26.92 -16.22 6.82
CA ALA A 420 26.30 -17.43 7.34
C ALA A 420 25.60 -17.19 8.68
N PHE A 421 24.46 -17.85 8.88
CA PHE A 421 23.66 -17.80 10.09
C PHE A 421 23.59 -19.22 10.67
N ARG A 422 24.65 -19.61 11.39
CA ARG A 422 24.81 -20.96 11.94
C ARG A 422 24.41 -20.99 13.42
N VAL A 423 23.98 -22.15 13.91
CA VAL A 423 23.57 -22.33 15.32
C VAL A 423 24.67 -21.98 16.31
N THR A 424 25.94 -22.11 15.92
CA THR A 424 27.11 -21.70 16.71
C THR A 424 27.19 -20.20 16.96
N ALA A 425 26.45 -19.38 16.19
CA ALA A 425 26.35 -17.94 16.39
C ALA A 425 25.20 -17.55 17.34
N ILE A 426 24.43 -18.51 17.84
CA ILE A 426 23.34 -18.27 18.79
C ILE A 426 23.95 -17.93 20.16
N GLY A 427 23.65 -16.73 20.64
CA GLY A 427 24.11 -16.28 21.96
C GLY A 427 23.32 -16.90 23.11
N PRO A 428 23.80 -16.76 24.36
CA PRO A 428 23.20 -17.37 25.55
C PRO A 428 21.72 -16.98 25.73
N ASP A 429 21.34 -15.75 25.36
CA ASP A 429 19.95 -15.26 25.45
C ASP A 429 18.92 -16.08 24.64
N LEU A 430 19.37 -16.85 23.66
CA LEU A 430 18.52 -17.65 22.78
C LEU A 430 18.77 -19.16 22.90
N GLU A 431 19.64 -19.60 23.80
CA GLU A 431 20.01 -21.00 23.97
C GLU A 431 18.82 -21.86 24.40
N ASP A 432 18.00 -21.38 25.33
CA ASP A 432 16.75 -22.03 25.75
C ASP A 432 15.80 -22.24 24.56
N ARG A 433 15.69 -21.23 23.69
CA ARG A 433 14.82 -21.30 22.49
C ARG A 433 15.37 -22.32 21.49
N LEU A 434 16.69 -22.45 21.37
CA LEU A 434 17.34 -23.46 20.54
C LEU A 434 17.08 -24.86 21.09
N HIS A 435 17.22 -25.08 22.41
CA HIS A 435 16.94 -26.36 23.04
C HIS A 435 15.51 -26.85 22.81
N VAL A 436 14.53 -25.94 22.86
CA VAL A 436 13.12 -26.25 22.56
C VAL A 436 12.96 -26.80 21.13
N LEU A 437 13.77 -26.39 20.16
CA LEU A 437 13.70 -26.91 18.79
C LEU A 437 14.10 -28.39 18.70
N TYR A 438 15.03 -28.84 19.51
CA TYR A 438 15.48 -30.25 19.52
C TYR A 438 14.62 -31.15 20.38
N SER A 439 13.65 -30.59 21.09
CA SER A 439 12.72 -31.34 21.90
C SER A 439 11.51 -31.75 21.04
N PRO A 440 11.09 -33.04 21.05
CA PRO A 440 9.83 -33.41 20.44
C PRO A 440 8.70 -32.64 21.17
N PRO A 441 7.66 -32.18 20.44
CA PRO A 441 6.54 -31.51 21.08
C PRO A 441 5.98 -32.42 22.17
N THR A 442 5.84 -31.87 23.39
CA THR A 442 5.35 -32.66 24.52
C THR A 442 3.95 -33.21 24.21
N PRO A 443 3.58 -34.40 24.72
CA PRO A 443 2.26 -34.99 24.46
C PRO A 443 1.08 -34.05 24.75
N GLY A 444 1.24 -33.09 25.69
CA GLY A 444 0.27 -32.04 25.99
C GLY A 444 0.10 -30.97 24.90
N GLU A 445 1.10 -30.72 24.06
CA GLU A 445 0.99 -29.81 22.91
C GLU A 445 0.34 -30.51 21.70
N ARG A 446 0.58 -31.82 21.53
CA ARG A 446 -0.20 -32.66 20.60
C ARG A 446 -1.64 -32.92 21.07
N ALA A 447 -1.89 -32.86 22.39
CA ALA A 447 -3.22 -33.05 22.97
C ALA A 447 -4.24 -32.03 22.46
N GLY A 448 -3.82 -30.82 22.07
CA GLY A 448 -4.73 -29.81 21.52
C GLY A 448 -5.47 -30.22 20.24
N ALA A 449 -4.90 -31.12 19.42
CA ALA A 449 -5.59 -31.66 18.24
C ALA A 449 -6.61 -32.76 18.61
N LYS A 450 -6.26 -33.61 19.58
CA LYS A 450 -7.15 -34.67 20.09
C LYS A 450 -8.32 -34.08 20.89
N ASP A 451 -8.03 -33.11 21.78
CA ASP A 451 -9.02 -32.29 22.48
C ASP A 451 -9.90 -31.51 21.52
N SER A 452 -9.33 -30.95 20.43
CA SER A 452 -10.13 -30.23 19.43
C SER A 452 -11.10 -31.15 18.71
N ALA A 453 -10.64 -32.34 18.30
CA ALA A 453 -11.49 -33.32 17.62
C ALA A 453 -12.63 -33.81 18.55
N GLU A 454 -12.32 -34.10 19.80
CA GLU A 454 -13.29 -34.50 20.81
C GLU A 454 -14.29 -33.38 21.14
N LEU A 455 -13.81 -32.14 21.29
CA LEU A 455 -14.65 -30.97 21.52
C LEU A 455 -15.60 -30.71 20.34
N VAL A 456 -15.11 -30.84 19.10
CA VAL A 456 -15.96 -30.72 17.90
C VAL A 456 -16.98 -31.85 17.83
N ALA A 457 -16.59 -33.09 18.14
CA ALA A 457 -17.51 -34.23 18.15
C ALA A 457 -18.63 -34.04 19.20
N ARG A 458 -18.29 -33.66 20.43
CA ARG A 458 -19.25 -33.33 21.49
C ARG A 458 -20.19 -32.20 21.07
N PHE A 459 -19.64 -31.15 20.47
CA PHE A 459 -20.43 -30.02 19.97
C PHE A 459 -21.40 -30.42 18.85
N LEU A 460 -20.95 -31.18 17.85
CA LEU A 460 -21.79 -31.61 16.74
C LEU A 460 -22.88 -32.58 17.20
N SER A 461 -22.57 -33.46 18.16
CA SER A 461 -23.57 -34.32 18.79
C SER A 461 -24.63 -33.52 19.55
N ALA A 462 -24.21 -32.52 20.35
CA ALA A 462 -25.12 -31.67 21.11
C ALA A 462 -25.97 -30.72 20.24
N THR A 463 -25.59 -30.52 18.97
CA THR A 463 -26.25 -29.60 18.05
C THR A 463 -26.81 -30.30 16.80
N GLN A 464 -26.93 -31.62 16.83
CA GLN A 464 -27.31 -32.42 15.66
C GLN A 464 -28.69 -32.06 15.11
N GLU A 465 -29.64 -31.67 15.98
CA GLU A 465 -31.02 -31.30 15.62
C GLU A 465 -31.19 -29.81 15.36
N MET A 466 -30.15 -29.00 15.61
CA MET A 466 -30.21 -27.55 15.42
C MET A 466 -29.96 -27.18 13.96
N SER A 467 -30.72 -26.23 13.44
CA SER A 467 -30.42 -25.56 12.19
C SER A 467 -29.13 -24.74 12.31
N THR A 468 -28.49 -24.43 11.17
CA THR A 468 -27.31 -23.55 11.18
C THR A 468 -27.63 -22.16 11.75
N GLY A 469 -28.87 -21.67 11.61
CA GLY A 469 -29.30 -20.38 12.17
C GLY A 469 -29.33 -20.39 13.70
N GLU A 470 -29.89 -21.45 14.29
CA GLU A 470 -29.96 -21.62 15.75
C GLU A 470 -28.57 -21.79 16.36
N MET A 471 -27.69 -22.56 15.72
CA MET A 471 -26.31 -22.71 16.17
C MET A 471 -25.56 -21.37 16.17
N VAL A 472 -25.79 -20.50 15.17
CA VAL A 472 -25.21 -19.14 15.16
C VAL A 472 -25.72 -18.33 16.33
N ALA A 473 -27.03 -18.38 16.60
CA ALA A 473 -27.65 -17.62 17.68
C ALA A 473 -27.12 -18.01 19.06
N VAL A 474 -26.95 -19.31 19.32
CA VAL A 474 -26.58 -19.80 20.65
C VAL A 474 -25.05 -19.76 20.89
N THR A 475 -24.23 -19.95 19.86
CA THR A 475 -22.75 -19.99 20.03
C THR A 475 -22.04 -18.70 19.62
N GLY A 476 -22.73 -17.81 18.91
CA GLY A 476 -22.13 -16.63 18.28
C GLY A 476 -21.09 -16.95 17.19
N LEU A 477 -20.99 -18.21 16.74
CA LEU A 477 -20.11 -18.61 15.64
C LEU A 477 -20.69 -18.18 14.29
N SER A 478 -19.83 -17.95 13.30
CA SER A 478 -20.29 -17.59 11.95
C SER A 478 -20.87 -18.81 11.20
N LYS A 479 -21.81 -18.58 10.28
CA LYS A 479 -22.37 -19.63 9.39
C LYS A 479 -21.26 -20.40 8.66
N ALA A 480 -20.21 -19.73 8.20
CA ALA A 480 -19.07 -20.34 7.51
C ALA A 480 -18.19 -21.19 8.44
N THR A 481 -18.15 -20.88 9.74
CA THR A 481 -17.45 -21.70 10.75
C THR A 481 -18.24 -22.97 11.04
N ILE A 482 -19.56 -22.86 11.24
CA ILE A 482 -20.44 -24.00 11.50
C ILE A 482 -20.46 -24.98 10.31
N LYS A 483 -20.56 -24.47 9.07
CA LYS A 483 -20.48 -25.30 7.86
C LYS A 483 -19.16 -26.08 7.77
N ARG A 484 -18.04 -25.46 8.18
CA ARG A 484 -16.73 -26.12 8.23
C ARG A 484 -16.62 -27.17 9.33
N LEU A 485 -17.22 -26.93 10.50
CA LEU A 485 -17.27 -27.91 11.59
C LEU A 485 -18.02 -29.18 11.14
N ARG A 486 -19.20 -29.03 10.53
CA ARG A 486 -19.98 -30.17 9.99
C ARG A 486 -19.25 -30.94 8.90
N ALA A 487 -18.46 -30.25 8.08
CA ALA A 487 -17.67 -30.88 7.03
C ALA A 487 -16.35 -31.52 7.52
N GLY A 488 -16.12 -31.59 8.84
CA GLY A 488 -14.88 -32.15 9.42
C GLY A 488 -13.63 -31.30 9.16
N GLY A 489 -13.79 -30.02 8.79
CA GLY A 489 -12.72 -29.16 8.26
C GLY A 489 -11.74 -28.58 9.29
N PHE A 490 -11.70 -29.08 10.53
CA PHE A 490 -10.77 -28.60 11.56
C PHE A 490 -9.97 -29.76 12.16
N ALA A 491 -8.69 -29.85 11.80
CA ALA A 491 -7.73 -30.70 12.51
C ALA A 491 -7.30 -30.08 13.87
N VAL A 492 -7.36 -28.74 14.00
CA VAL A 492 -7.09 -27.98 15.23
C VAL A 492 -7.98 -26.74 15.25
N LEU A 493 -8.66 -26.47 16.38
CA LEU A 493 -9.51 -25.31 16.54
C LEU A 493 -8.68 -24.05 16.87
N GLN A 494 -9.09 -22.90 16.32
CA GLN A 494 -8.58 -21.62 16.82
C GLN A 494 -9.06 -21.39 18.26
N ALA A 495 -8.23 -20.79 19.12
CA ALA A 495 -8.55 -20.56 20.54
C ALA A 495 -9.91 -19.88 20.77
N LYS A 496 -10.26 -18.87 19.95
CA LYS A 496 -11.56 -18.19 20.02
C LYS A 496 -12.74 -19.12 19.70
N THR A 497 -12.57 -20.04 18.76
CA THR A 497 -13.59 -21.04 18.43
C THR A 497 -13.67 -22.09 19.52
N SER A 498 -12.53 -22.61 19.99
CA SER A 498 -12.46 -23.56 21.10
C SER A 498 -13.17 -23.02 22.36
N ASN A 499 -12.90 -21.77 22.75
CA ASN A 499 -13.54 -21.17 23.93
C ASN A 499 -15.05 -21.02 23.77
N ARG A 500 -15.54 -20.71 22.57
CA ARG A 500 -16.99 -20.63 22.30
C ARG A 500 -17.67 -21.99 22.33
N LEU A 501 -16.99 -23.03 21.82
CA LEU A 501 -17.48 -24.39 21.88
C LEU A 501 -17.50 -24.92 23.33
N ARG A 502 -16.45 -24.64 24.12
CA ARG A 502 -16.41 -24.96 25.55
C ARG A 502 -17.50 -24.23 26.33
N ALA A 503 -17.67 -22.92 26.12
CA ALA A 503 -18.72 -22.14 26.80
C ALA A 503 -20.14 -22.63 26.48
N PHE A 504 -20.36 -23.20 25.29
CA PHE A 504 -21.63 -23.83 24.92
C PHE A 504 -21.82 -25.19 25.60
N LEU A 505 -20.78 -26.03 25.63
CA LEU A 505 -20.85 -27.39 26.18
C LEU A 505 -20.81 -27.45 27.71
N GLU A 506 -20.16 -26.48 28.33
CA GLU A 506 -19.85 -26.43 29.77
C GLU A 506 -20.10 -25.00 30.30
N PRO A 507 -21.37 -24.56 30.42
CA PRO A 507 -21.70 -23.18 30.77
C PRO A 507 -21.24 -22.77 32.19
N GLU A 508 -20.92 -23.73 33.07
CA GLU A 508 -20.54 -23.48 34.47
C GLU A 508 -19.02 -23.25 34.71
N THR A 509 -18.15 -23.48 33.71
CA THR A 509 -16.68 -23.40 33.90
C THR A 509 -16.05 -22.08 33.44
N VAL A 510 -16.84 -21.10 33.02
CA VAL A 510 -16.32 -19.78 32.60
C VAL A 510 -16.12 -18.90 33.83
N PRO A 511 -14.89 -18.42 34.13
CA PRO A 511 -14.69 -17.50 35.25
C PRO A 511 -15.50 -16.22 35.01
N GLN A 512 -16.33 -15.85 35.98
CA GLN A 512 -17.11 -14.63 35.90
C GLN A 512 -16.18 -13.41 35.72
N PRO A 513 -16.51 -12.46 34.84
CA PRO A 513 -15.75 -11.22 34.72
C PRO A 513 -15.80 -10.46 36.06
N PRO A 514 -14.71 -9.79 36.46
CA PRO A 514 -14.69 -9.05 37.72
C PRO A 514 -15.81 -8.00 37.70
N HIS A 515 -16.70 -8.08 38.68
CA HIS A 515 -17.80 -7.16 38.86
C HIS A 515 -17.34 -5.70 38.77
N LEU A 516 -18.03 -4.93 37.92
CA LEU A 516 -18.00 -3.48 37.88
C LEU A 516 -18.20 -2.94 39.30
N MET A 517 -17.13 -2.42 39.91
CA MET A 517 -17.26 -1.63 41.12
C MET A 517 -18.10 -0.38 40.83
N ALA A 518 -19.13 -0.21 41.66
CA ALA A 518 -20.03 0.92 41.67
C ALA A 518 -19.28 2.27 41.73
N PRO A 519 -19.87 3.35 41.19
CA PRO A 519 -19.24 4.66 41.13
C PRO A 519 -18.92 5.18 42.54
N ARG A 520 -17.64 5.44 42.81
CA ARG A 520 -17.19 6.09 44.04
C ARG A 520 -17.81 7.50 44.13
N ARG A 521 -18.65 7.70 45.14
CA ARG A 521 -19.11 9.01 45.60
C ARG A 521 -17.91 9.90 45.90
N THR A 522 -17.87 11.06 45.25
CA THR A 522 -16.96 12.17 45.56
C THR A 522 -17.38 12.82 46.87
N GLY A 523 -16.64 12.56 47.95
CA GLY A 523 -16.68 13.31 49.21
C GLY A 523 -15.57 14.39 49.26
N PRO A 524 -15.75 15.46 50.05
CA PRO A 524 -15.01 16.71 49.89
C PRO A 524 -13.58 16.64 50.42
N ARG A 525 -12.66 17.27 49.68
CA ARG A 525 -11.26 17.47 50.06
C ARG A 525 -11.16 18.31 51.34
N ARG A 526 -10.64 17.73 52.42
CA ARG A 526 -10.07 18.47 53.55
C ARG A 526 -8.62 18.86 53.22
N ALA A 527 -8.34 20.15 53.38
CA ALA A 527 -7.00 20.72 53.42
C ALA A 527 -6.42 20.60 54.85
N ALA A 528 -5.14 20.22 54.95
CA ALA A 528 -4.20 20.50 56.05
C ALA A 528 -2.87 19.80 55.69
N SER A 529 -1.84 20.51 55.27
CA SER A 529 -0.80 21.16 56.10
C SER A 529 0.34 20.24 56.54
N ARG A 530 1.51 20.53 55.96
CA ARG A 530 2.83 20.73 56.62
C ARG A 530 3.64 19.54 57.20
N ARG A 531 4.90 19.57 56.75
CA ARG A 531 6.19 19.29 57.41
C ARG A 531 6.77 17.87 57.27
N GLY A 532 8.07 17.87 56.98
CA GLY A 532 8.94 16.75 56.67
C GLY A 532 9.88 17.16 55.55
#